data_AF-A0A4U6LJA4-F1
#
_entry.id   AF-A0A4U6LJA4-F1
#
_cell.length_a   1.000
_cell.length_b   1.000
_cell.length_c   1.000
_cell.angle_alpha   90.00
_cell.angle_beta   90.00
_cell.angle_gamma   90.00
#
_symmetry.space_group_name_H-M   'P 1'
#
loop_
_entity.id
_entity.type
_entity.pdbx_description
1 polymer ?
#
loop_
_entity_poly.entity_id
_entity_poly.type
_entity_poly.pdbx_seq_one_letter_code
_entity_poly.pdbx_strand_id
1 'polypeptide(L)'
;MSRLKKLILGLIILAGLISTVGDYKNFGLFGATGLFIIFLLTTVFLWQWASGKFPAVAKIQAIIILLVSAIASIFVINMAIAGNLHVDLMEVMRISITHNPLFYLILCAVAWAKVDIWKWLFSDRQSEQNQPM
;
A
#
# COMPACT_ATOMS: atom_id res chain seq x y z
N MET A 1 21.62 9.35 2.53
CA MET A 1 20.19 9.58 2.86
C MET A 1 20.05 10.58 4.01
N SER A 2 19.53 11.77 3.72
CA SER A 2 19.37 12.86 4.72
C SER A 2 18.57 12.44 5.96
N ARG A 3 18.89 12.99 7.15
CA ARG A 3 18.18 12.70 8.42
C ARG A 3 16.68 12.92 8.31
N LEU A 4 16.26 13.93 7.54
CA LEU A 4 14.85 14.26 7.29
C LEU A 4 14.11 13.15 6.54
N LYS A 5 14.73 12.55 5.51
CA LYS A 5 14.15 11.42 4.75
C LYS A 5 13.97 10.17 5.62
N LYS A 6 14.91 9.91 6.54
CA LYS A 6 14.78 8.82 7.53
C LYS A 6 13.63 9.07 8.52
N LEU A 7 13.45 10.30 8.96
CA LEU A 7 12.34 10.70 9.85
C LEU A 7 10.97 10.51 9.17
N ILE A 8 10.83 10.97 7.92
CA ILE A 8 9.60 10.80 7.12
C ILE A 8 9.28 9.32 6.93
N LEU A 9 10.28 8.49 6.63
CA LEU A 9 10.10 7.06 6.48
C LEU A 9 9.61 6.40 7.76
N GLY A 10 10.18 6.77 8.91
CA GLY A 10 9.72 6.33 10.22
C GLY A 10 8.25 6.73 10.47
N LEU A 11 7.87 7.95 10.13
CA LEU A 11 6.48 8.43 10.26
C LEU A 11 5.51 7.66 9.35
N ILE A 12 5.89 7.33 8.11
CA ILE A 12 5.04 6.53 7.20
C ILE A 12 4.78 5.14 7.79
N ILE A 13 5.83 4.50 8.33
CA ILE A 13 5.70 3.17 8.94
C ILE A 13 4.84 3.26 10.22
N LEU A 14 5.05 4.28 11.05
CA LEU A 14 4.29 4.50 12.28
C LEU A 14 2.81 4.75 11.98
N ALA A 15 2.50 5.58 10.98
CA ALA A 15 1.14 5.83 10.55
C ALA A 15 0.44 4.54 10.06
N GLY A 16 1.15 3.69 9.31
CA GLY A 16 0.64 2.38 8.89
C GLY A 16 0.38 1.42 10.06
N LEU A 17 1.26 1.41 11.06
CA LEU A 17 1.06 0.64 12.29
C LEU A 17 -0.17 1.13 13.08
N ILE A 18 -0.35 2.45 13.21
CA ILE A 18 -1.53 3.03 13.88
C ILE A 18 -2.82 2.69 13.12
N SER A 19 -2.79 2.74 11.79
CA SER A 19 -3.92 2.35 10.94
C SER A 19 -4.37 0.91 11.23
N THR A 20 -3.42 0.00 11.45
CA THR A 20 -3.71 -1.42 11.73
C THR A 20 -4.54 -1.60 13.00
N VAL A 21 -4.36 -0.73 14.01
CA VAL A 21 -5.19 -0.73 15.23
C VAL A 21 -6.62 -0.28 14.94
N GLY A 22 -6.78 0.72 14.06
CA GLY A 22 -8.10 1.13 13.55
C GLY A 22 -8.79 0.01 12.76
N ASP A 23 -8.02 -0.68 11.90
CA ASP A 23 -8.52 -1.79 11.09
C ASP A 23 -8.98 -2.97 11.96
N TYR A 24 -8.30 -3.23 13.08
CA TYR A 24 -8.73 -4.23 14.06
C TYR A 24 -10.09 -3.90 14.66
N LYS A 25 -10.32 -2.63 15.01
CA LYS A 25 -11.60 -2.18 15.55
C LYS A 25 -12.72 -2.25 14.50
N ASN A 26 -12.42 -1.98 13.24
CA ASN A 26 -13.42 -1.87 12.18
C ASN A 26 -13.74 -3.21 11.51
N PHE A 27 -12.75 -4.09 11.38
CA PHE A 27 -12.84 -5.31 10.55
C PHE A 27 -12.50 -6.59 11.31
N GLY A 28 -12.24 -6.48 12.61
CA GLY A 28 -11.83 -7.61 13.44
C GLY A 28 -10.42 -8.13 13.11
N LEU A 29 -10.04 -9.22 13.79
CA LEU A 29 -8.69 -9.79 13.67
C LEU A 29 -8.35 -10.21 12.23
N PHE A 30 -9.30 -10.84 11.54
CA PHE A 30 -9.08 -11.35 10.18
C PHE A 30 -8.81 -10.23 9.19
N GLY A 31 -9.66 -9.20 9.16
CA GLY A 31 -9.49 -8.05 8.27
C GLY A 31 -8.20 -7.27 8.56
N ALA A 32 -7.92 -7.00 9.84
CA ALA A 32 -6.71 -6.29 10.24
C ALA A 32 -5.43 -7.05 9.90
N THR A 33 -5.41 -8.37 10.12
CA THR A 33 -4.25 -9.21 9.81
C THR A 33 -3.99 -9.23 8.31
N GLY A 34 -5.03 -9.42 7.50
CA GLY A 34 -4.91 -9.40 6.04
C GLY A 34 -4.37 -8.06 5.52
N LEU A 35 -4.92 -6.94 6.01
CA LEU A 35 -4.47 -5.61 5.63
C LEU A 35 -3.04 -5.32 6.10
N PHE A 36 -2.66 -5.77 7.29
CA PHE A 36 -1.32 -5.62 7.81
C PHE A 36 -0.27 -6.37 6.98
N ILE A 37 -0.58 -7.60 6.55
CA ILE A 37 0.29 -8.39 5.69
C ILE A 37 0.48 -7.69 4.33
N ILE A 38 -0.60 -7.17 3.73
CA ILE A 38 -0.52 -6.41 2.46
C ILE A 38 0.29 -5.13 2.65
N PHE A 39 0.10 -4.42 3.76
CA PHE A 39 0.88 -3.23 4.10
C PHE A 39 2.38 -3.54 4.20
N LEU A 40 2.76 -4.62 4.90
CA LEU A 40 4.16 -5.04 5.01
C LEU A 40 4.74 -5.43 3.65
N LEU A 41 4.05 -6.27 2.88
CA LEU A 41 4.49 -6.70 1.55
C LEU A 41 4.72 -5.51 0.61
N THR A 42 3.76 -4.58 0.54
CA THR A 42 3.88 -3.39 -0.32
C THR A 42 5.00 -2.46 0.13
N THR A 43 5.19 -2.31 1.45
CA THR A 43 6.25 -1.48 2.03
C THR A 43 7.64 -2.08 1.77
N VAL A 44 7.81 -3.39 1.96
CA VAL A 44 9.06 -4.09 1.65
C VAL A 44 9.35 -4.06 0.15
N PHE A 45 8.34 -4.29 -0.69
CA PHE A 45 8.48 -4.19 -2.14
C PHE A 45 8.94 -2.79 -2.56
N LEU A 46 8.27 -1.74 -2.08
CA LEU A 46 8.63 -0.36 -2.40
C LEU A 46 10.03 0.00 -1.89
N TRP A 47 10.42 -0.51 -0.72
CA TRP A 47 11.77 -0.34 -0.22
C TRP A 47 12.80 -0.96 -1.16
N GLN A 48 12.62 -2.23 -1.52
CA GLN A 48 13.56 -2.94 -2.40
C GLN A 48 13.62 -2.29 -3.78
N TRP A 49 12.46 -1.94 -4.35
CA TRP A 49 12.35 -1.25 -5.62
C TRP A 49 13.03 0.12 -5.60
N ALA A 50 12.68 0.98 -4.65
CA ALA A 50 13.24 2.33 -4.55
C ALA A 50 14.74 2.32 -4.20
N SER A 51 15.21 1.30 -3.48
CA SER A 51 16.64 1.10 -3.20
C SER A 51 17.47 0.63 -4.40
N GLY A 52 16.85 0.39 -5.56
CA GLY A 52 17.54 -0.02 -6.79
C GLY A 52 17.88 -1.50 -6.86
N LYS A 53 17.38 -2.35 -5.94
CA LYS A 53 17.60 -3.81 -5.99
C LYS A 53 16.85 -4.50 -7.14
N PHE A 54 15.85 -3.84 -7.72
CA PHE A 54 15.09 -4.31 -8.88
C PHE A 54 15.22 -3.36 -10.07
N PRO A 55 16.40 -3.31 -10.73
CA PRO A 55 16.61 -2.42 -11.87
C PRO A 55 15.72 -2.77 -13.08
N ALA A 56 15.22 -4.02 -13.16
CA ALA A 56 14.31 -4.48 -14.20
C ALA A 56 12.87 -3.97 -14.04
N VAL A 57 12.47 -3.49 -12.86
CA VAL A 57 11.09 -3.10 -12.59
C VAL A 57 10.92 -1.60 -12.86
N ALA A 58 10.24 -1.26 -13.96
CA ALA A 58 9.96 0.12 -14.31
C ALA A 58 8.95 0.77 -13.34
N LYS A 59 8.93 2.11 -13.27
CA LYS A 59 7.97 2.87 -12.43
C LYS A 59 6.52 2.43 -12.66
N ILE A 60 6.13 2.23 -13.93
CA ILE A 60 4.78 1.80 -14.31
C ILE A 60 4.46 0.42 -13.73
N GLN A 61 5.40 -0.52 -13.76
CA GLN A 61 5.20 -1.85 -13.19
C GLN A 61 5.04 -1.80 -11.66
N ALA A 62 5.81 -0.96 -10.96
CA ALA A 62 5.64 -0.75 -9.51
C ALA A 62 4.26 -0.17 -9.17
N ILE A 63 3.74 0.75 -10.00
CA ILE A 63 2.38 1.29 -9.86
C ILE A 63 1.34 0.17 -10.06
N ILE A 64 1.50 -0.67 -11.08
CA ILE A 64 0.59 -1.80 -11.34
C ILE A 64 0.59 -2.77 -10.15
N ILE A 65 1.75 -3.09 -9.60
CA ILE A 65 1.85 -3.97 -8.42
C ILE A 65 1.12 -3.37 -7.21
N LEU A 66 1.27 -2.06 -6.99
CA LEU A 66 0.50 -1.39 -5.94
C LEU A 66 -1.00 -1.37 -6.20
N LEU A 67 -1.43 -1.20 -7.44
CA LEU A 67 -2.85 -1.29 -7.79
C LEU A 67 -3.42 -2.68 -7.50
N VAL A 68 -2.70 -3.74 -7.89
CA VAL A 68 -3.09 -5.12 -7.56
C VAL A 68 -3.17 -5.33 -6.05
N SER A 69 -2.21 -4.80 -5.28
CA SER A 69 -2.26 -4.87 -3.82
C SER A 69 -3.45 -4.10 -3.22
N ALA A 70 -3.83 -2.95 -3.81
CA ALA A 70 -4.96 -2.17 -3.35
C ALA A 70 -6.28 -2.90 -3.63
N ILE A 71 -6.39 -3.58 -4.77
CA ILE A 71 -7.53 -4.45 -5.08
C ILE A 71 -7.61 -5.61 -4.08
N ALA A 72 -6.48 -6.24 -3.75
CA ALA A 72 -6.43 -7.28 -2.72
C ALA A 72 -6.86 -6.76 -1.35
N SER A 73 -6.48 -5.54 -0.97
CA SER A 73 -6.95 -4.90 0.28
C SER A 73 -8.46 -4.69 0.28
N ILE A 74 -9.04 -4.20 -0.82
CA ILE A 74 -10.50 -4.05 -0.94
C ILE A 74 -11.21 -5.39 -0.77
N PHE A 75 -10.65 -6.45 -1.37
CA PHE A 75 -11.20 -7.79 -1.23
C PHE A 75 -11.18 -8.28 0.22
N VAL A 76 -10.06 -8.07 0.94
CA VAL A 76 -9.95 -8.41 2.37
C VAL A 76 -10.96 -7.61 3.21
N ILE A 77 -11.13 -6.32 2.93
CA ILE A 77 -12.13 -5.47 3.61
C ILE A 77 -13.54 -5.99 3.38
N ASN A 78 -13.90 -6.27 2.12
CA ASN A 78 -15.23 -6.78 1.79
C ASN A 78 -15.49 -8.17 2.41
N MET A 79 -14.49 -9.04 2.45
CA MET A 79 -14.55 -10.33 3.16
C MET A 79 -14.79 -10.15 4.66
N ALA A 80 -14.08 -9.21 5.29
CA ALA A 80 -14.24 -8.94 6.71
C ALA A 80 -15.62 -8.34 7.02
N ILE A 81 -16.11 -7.43 6.18
CA ILE A 81 -17.47 -6.86 6.30
C ILE A 81 -18.53 -7.95 6.13
N ALA A 82 -18.39 -8.80 5.10
CA ALA A 82 -19.31 -9.92 4.84
C ALA A 82 -19.36 -10.87 6.04
N GLY A 83 -18.20 -11.22 6.61
CA GLY A 83 -18.10 -12.05 7.81
C GLY A 83 -18.74 -11.40 9.05
N ASN A 84 -18.53 -10.10 9.26
CA ASN A 84 -19.12 -9.38 10.40
C ASN A 84 -20.64 -9.21 10.27
N LEU A 85 -21.14 -8.94 9.06
CA LEU A 85 -22.56 -8.73 8.78
C LEU A 85 -23.33 -10.04 8.50
N HIS A 86 -22.65 -11.18 8.40
CA HIS A 86 -23.22 -12.49 8.04
C HIS A 86 -24.00 -12.46 6.71
N VAL A 87 -23.51 -11.67 5.74
CA VAL A 87 -24.10 -11.52 4.40
C VAL A 87 -23.17 -12.06 3.34
N ASP A 88 -23.70 -12.33 2.15
CA ASP A 88 -22.91 -12.82 1.04
C ASP A 88 -21.88 -11.80 0.55
N LEU A 89 -20.65 -12.27 0.31
CA LEU A 89 -19.54 -11.45 -0.21
C LEU A 89 -19.91 -10.75 -1.53
N MET A 90 -20.67 -11.43 -2.39
CA MET A 90 -21.11 -10.89 -3.68
C MET A 90 -22.05 -9.69 -3.50
N GLU A 91 -22.84 -9.67 -2.43
CA GLU A 91 -23.75 -8.57 -2.13
C GLU A 91 -22.95 -7.35 -1.63
N VAL A 92 -22.00 -7.57 -0.72
CA VAL A 92 -21.10 -6.51 -0.22
C VAL A 92 -20.27 -5.89 -1.35
N MET A 93 -19.68 -6.73 -2.23
CA MET A 93 -18.92 -6.24 -3.38
C MET A 93 -19.79 -5.42 -4.34
N ARG A 94 -21.01 -5.91 -4.63
CA ARG A 94 -21.95 -5.18 -5.50
C ARG A 94 -22.26 -3.80 -4.92
N ILE A 95 -22.64 -3.73 -3.65
CA ILE A 95 -22.98 -2.47 -2.98
C ILE A 95 -21.78 -1.50 -2.98
N SER A 96 -20.59 -2.01 -2.64
CA SER A 96 -19.35 -1.22 -2.57
C SER A 96 -18.95 -0.63 -3.94
N ILE A 97 -19.05 -1.41 -5.02
CA ILE A 97 -18.75 -0.95 -6.38
C ILE A 97 -19.80 0.06 -6.86
N THR A 98 -21.09 -0.21 -6.64
CA THR A 98 -22.19 0.63 -7.15
C THR A 98 -22.28 1.98 -6.44
N HIS A 99 -21.97 2.04 -5.14
CA HIS A 99 -22.16 3.27 -4.35
C HIS A 99 -20.90 4.14 -4.26
N ASN A 100 -19.71 3.61 -4.57
CA ASN A 100 -18.48 4.38 -4.38
C ASN A 100 -17.44 4.19 -5.50
N PRO A 101 -17.77 4.45 -6.77
CA PRO A 101 -16.82 4.34 -7.88
C PRO A 101 -15.62 5.29 -7.74
N LEU A 102 -15.82 6.45 -7.09
CA LEU A 102 -14.77 7.41 -6.80
C LEU A 102 -13.67 6.83 -5.89
N PHE A 103 -14.02 5.89 -5.01
CA PHE A 103 -13.06 5.22 -4.14
C PHE A 103 -11.94 4.52 -4.94
N TYR A 104 -12.29 3.88 -6.06
CA TYR A 104 -11.32 3.20 -6.93
C TYR A 104 -10.40 4.18 -7.66
N LEU A 105 -10.90 5.35 -8.07
CA LEU A 105 -10.08 6.40 -8.67
C LEU A 105 -9.10 7.02 -7.67
N ILE A 106 -9.56 7.20 -6.41
CA ILE A 106 -8.70 7.68 -5.33
C ILE A 106 -7.56 6.69 -5.07
N LEU A 107 -7.82 5.38 -5.10
CA LEU A 107 -6.76 4.36 -4.96
C LEU A 107 -5.70 4.45 -6.06
N CYS A 108 -6.09 4.76 -7.29
CA CYS A 108 -5.12 5.00 -8.37
C CYS A 108 -4.23 6.22 -8.09
N ALA A 109 -4.82 7.33 -7.66
CA ALA A 109 -4.07 8.54 -7.31
C ALA A 109 -3.11 8.30 -6.13
N VAL A 110 -3.58 7.59 -5.09
CA VAL A 110 -2.79 7.23 -3.92
C VAL A 110 -1.63 6.31 -4.29
N ALA A 111 -1.85 5.31 -5.14
CA ALA A 111 -0.78 4.42 -5.61
C ALA A 111 0.32 5.20 -6.34
N TRP A 112 -0.07 6.15 -7.20
CA TRP A 112 0.87 7.04 -7.90
C TRP A 112 1.69 7.89 -6.94
N ALA A 113 1.02 8.60 -6.03
CA ALA A 113 1.67 9.43 -5.02
C ALA A 113 2.64 8.61 -4.15
N LYS A 114 2.24 7.38 -3.78
CA LYS A 114 3.08 6.47 -2.97
C LYS A 114 4.37 6.12 -3.70
N VAL A 115 4.33 5.75 -4.99
CA VAL A 115 5.54 5.43 -5.77
C VAL A 115 6.48 6.62 -5.87
N ASP A 116 5.95 7.82 -6.12
CA ASP A 116 6.77 9.03 -6.23
C ASP A 116 7.40 9.45 -4.91
N ILE A 117 6.67 9.36 -3.80
CA ILE A 117 7.21 9.60 -2.46
C ILE A 117 8.36 8.63 -2.17
N TRP A 118 8.19 7.33 -2.45
CA TRP A 118 9.22 6.33 -2.22
C TRP A 118 10.45 6.54 -3.11
N LYS A 119 10.26 6.86 -4.39
CA LYS A 119 11.37 7.19 -5.29
C LYS A 119 12.14 8.42 -4.81
N TRP A 120 11.45 9.47 -4.39
CA TRP A 120 12.08 10.69 -3.84
C TRP A 120 12.84 10.40 -2.54
N LEU A 121 12.28 9.56 -1.68
CA LEU A 121 12.87 9.22 -0.40
C LEU A 121 14.19 8.45 -0.57
N PHE A 122 14.34 7.65 -1.62
CA PHE A 122 15.56 6.87 -1.92
C PHE A 122 16.45 7.45 -3.03
N SER A 123 16.11 8.62 -3.59
CA SER A 123 16.88 9.22 -4.70
C SER A 123 18.37 9.42 -4.39
N ASP A 124 18.72 9.77 -3.14
CA ASP A 124 20.11 9.96 -2.70
C ASP A 124 20.94 8.66 -2.82
N ARG A 125 20.32 7.49 -2.61
CA ARG A 125 21.03 6.20 -2.74
C ARG A 125 21.27 5.82 -4.19
N GLN A 126 20.35 6.17 -5.09
CA GLN A 126 20.52 5.90 -6.52
C GLN A 126 21.63 6.76 -7.12
N SER A 127 21.84 7.99 -6.63
CA SER A 127 22.96 8.83 -7.07
C SER A 127 24.32 8.33 -6.56
N GLU A 128 24.41 7.82 -5.33
CA GLU A 128 25.66 7.23 -4.80
C GLU A 128 26.05 5.93 -5.53
N GLN A 129 25.07 5.14 -5.96
CA GLN A 129 25.32 3.86 -6.65
C GLN A 129 25.66 4.02 -8.15
N ASN A 130 25.33 5.17 -8.75
CA ASN A 130 25.60 5.49 -10.16
C ASN A 130 26.86 6.35 -10.37
N GLN A 131 27.63 6.64 -9.31
CA GLN A 131 28.96 7.24 -9.49
C GLN A 131 29.94 6.16 -9.97
N PRO A 132 30.58 6.31 -11.14
CA PRO A 132 31.68 5.43 -11.52
C PRO A 132 32.83 5.62 -10.51
N MET A 133 33.35 4.51 -9.98
CA MET A 133 34.67 4.52 -9.31
C MET A 133 35.76 4.92 -10.29
#